data_AF-A0A9K3D0R1-F1
#
_entry.id   AF-A0A9K3D0R1-F1
#
_cell.length_a   1.000
_cell.length_b   1.000
_cell.length_c   1.000
_cell.angle_alpha   90.00
_cell.angle_beta   90.00
_cell.angle_gamma   90.00
#
_symmetry.space_group_name_H-M   'P 1'
#
loop_
_entity.id
_entity.type
_entity.pdbx_description
1 polymer ?
#
loop_
_entity_poly.entity_id
_entity_poly.type
_entity_poly.pdbx_seq_one_letter_code
_entity_poly.pdbx_strand_id
1 'polypeptide(L)'
;MPSNSDVQVFVRIRPLVGEEVTRNDPEIGFTIEGDTRQTLGFEGVLRKKPKQWSMKGMASVMEQGAVNKDVYSKCVAPLIPGITEAGTAACAFCYGHT
;
A
#
# COMPACT_ATOMS: atom_id res chain seq x y z
N MET A 1 20.31 -6.57 5.70
CA MET A 1 19.25 -7.41 5.10
C MET A 1 18.09 -7.43 6.10
N PRO A 2 16.85 -7.14 5.70
CA PRO A 2 15.71 -7.24 6.62
C PRO A 2 15.64 -8.66 7.19
N SER A 3 15.40 -8.79 8.50
CA SER A 3 15.30 -10.07 9.19
C SER A 3 14.15 -10.91 8.64
N ASN A 4 14.44 -12.18 8.34
CA ASN A 4 13.71 -13.08 7.44
C ASN A 4 12.36 -13.62 7.97
N SER A 5 11.66 -12.89 8.84
CA SER A 5 10.50 -13.44 9.59
C SER A 5 9.25 -12.57 9.62
N ASP A 6 9.33 -11.29 9.25
CA ASP A 6 8.19 -10.38 9.35
C ASP A 6 7.39 -10.35 8.05
N VAL A 7 6.05 -10.46 8.18
CA VAL A 7 5.13 -10.25 7.06
C VAL A 7 5.32 -8.82 6.53
N GLN A 8 5.69 -8.69 5.26
CA GLN A 8 5.81 -7.39 4.60
C GLN A 8 4.44 -6.92 4.13
N VAL A 9 4.01 -5.76 4.63
CA VAL A 9 2.73 -5.14 4.27
C VAL A 9 2.99 -3.93 3.37
N PHE A 10 2.38 -3.94 2.20
CA PHE A 10 2.46 -2.85 1.23
C PHE A 10 1.07 -2.25 1.03
N VAL A 11 0.99 -0.93 0.84
CA VAL A 11 -0.27 -0.25 0.53
C VAL A 11 -0.19 0.36 -0.86
N ARG A 12 -1.23 0.20 -1.67
CA ARG A 12 -1.40 0.89 -2.94
C ARG A 12 -2.67 1.71 -2.91
N ILE A 13 -2.53 3.00 -3.16
CA ILE A 13 -3.65 3.92 -3.30
C ILE A 13 -4.03 3.94 -4.78
N ARG A 14 -5.31 3.75 -5.10
CA ARG A 14 -5.79 3.81 -6.48
C ARG A 14 -6.14 5.26 -6.87
N PRO A 15 -5.98 5.63 -8.15
CA PRO A 15 -6.53 6.90 -8.64
C PRO A 15 -8.07 6.86 -8.62
N LEU A 16 -8.67 8.04 -8.78
CA LEU A 16 -10.10 8.15 -9.06
C LEU A 16 -10.45 7.48 -10.39
N VAL A 17 -11.62 6.85 -10.45
CA VAL A 17 -12.16 6.25 -11.67
C VAL A 17 -13.18 7.19 -12.33
N GLY A 18 -13.48 6.99 -13.62
CA GLY A 18 -14.24 7.94 -14.44
C GLY A 18 -15.59 8.37 -13.85
N GLU A 19 -16.32 7.47 -13.19
CA GLU A 19 -17.58 7.82 -12.50
C GLU A 19 -17.37 8.76 -11.31
N GLU A 20 -16.31 8.55 -10.53
CA GLU A 20 -15.96 9.39 -9.37
C GLU A 20 -15.54 10.78 -9.83
N VAL A 21 -14.78 10.86 -10.92
CA VAL A 21 -14.42 12.12 -11.56
C VAL A 21 -15.68 12.84 -12.08
N THR A 22 -16.62 12.10 -12.68
CA THR A 22 -17.88 12.67 -13.18
C THR A 22 -18.76 13.18 -12.05
N ARG A 23 -18.78 12.50 -10.89
CA ARG A 23 -19.48 12.93 -9.68
C ARG A 23 -18.74 14.03 -8.90
N ASN A 24 -17.52 14.38 -9.30
CA ASN A 24 -16.65 15.32 -8.60
C ASN A 24 -16.38 14.88 -7.15
N ASP A 25 -16.18 13.57 -6.96
CA ASP A 25 -15.81 13.00 -5.68
C ASP A 25 -14.39 13.49 -5.31
N PRO A 26 -14.14 13.89 -4.05
CA PRO A 26 -12.82 14.36 -3.64
C PRO A 26 -11.83 13.20 -3.58
N GLU A 27 -10.57 13.48 -3.94
CA GLU A 27 -9.48 12.55 -3.66
C GLU A 27 -9.30 12.37 -2.15
N ILE A 28 -8.91 11.16 -1.75
CA ILE A 28 -8.57 10.89 -0.36
C ILE A 28 -7.29 11.65 -0.02
N GLY A 29 -7.36 12.55 0.95
CA GLY A 29 -6.17 13.18 1.53
C GLY A 29 -5.40 12.17 2.38
N PHE A 30 -4.13 11.96 2.05
CA PHE A 30 -3.25 11.07 2.80
C PHE A 30 -1.86 11.69 3.00
N THR A 31 -1.18 11.24 4.05
CA THR A 31 0.22 11.60 4.33
C THR A 31 1.06 10.35 4.46
N ILE A 32 2.29 10.40 3.94
CA ILE A 32 3.27 9.32 4.04
C ILE A 32 4.46 9.85 4.83
N GLU A 33 4.78 9.19 5.95
CA GLU A 33 5.91 9.56 6.80
C GLU A 33 6.86 8.37 7.00
N GLY A 34 8.17 8.66 7.02
CA GLY A 34 9.23 7.69 7.31
C GLY A 34 9.83 7.02 6.07
N ASP A 35 11.06 6.53 6.22
CA ASP A 35 11.84 5.95 5.11
C ASP A 35 11.71 4.42 5.03
N THR A 36 11.99 3.72 6.14
CA THR A 36 12.10 2.24 6.14
C THR A 36 10.82 1.51 6.55
N ARG A 37 10.04 2.10 7.45
CA ARG A 37 8.71 1.63 7.85
C ARG A 37 7.76 2.80 7.81
N GLN A 38 6.99 2.86 6.73
CA GLN A 38 6.15 3.99 6.43
C GLN A 38 4.91 4.01 7.32
N THR A 39 4.53 5.22 7.72
CA THR A 39 3.26 5.52 8.36
C THR A 39 2.38 6.18 7.32
N LEU A 40 1.18 5.65 7.14
CA LEU A 40 0.17 6.19 6.25
C LEU A 40 -0.95 6.83 7.08
N GLY A 41 -1.08 8.14 6.96
CA GLY A 41 -2.18 8.92 7.53
C GLY A 41 -3.31 9.11 6.51
N PHE A 42 -4.55 9.11 6.99
CA PHE A 42 -5.73 9.45 6.20
C PHE A 42 -6.65 10.38 6.96
N GLU A 43 -7.26 11.31 6.25
CA GLU A 43 -8.28 12.20 6.80
C GLU A 43 -9.65 11.89 6.22
N GLY A 44 -10.68 12.01 7.05
CA GLY A 44 -12.06 11.83 6.62
C GLY A 44 -13.06 12.27 7.66
N VAL A 45 -14.35 12.02 7.40
CA VAL A 45 -15.43 12.41 8.30
C VAL A 45 -16.11 11.16 8.85
N LEU A 46 -16.07 10.99 10.17
CA LEU A 46 -16.80 9.93 10.87
C LEU A 46 -17.86 10.57 11.76
N ARG A 47 -19.14 10.23 11.54
CA ARG A 47 -20.27 10.78 12.32
C ARG A 47 -20.27 12.31 12.37
N LYS A 48 -20.09 12.97 11.22
CA LYS A 48 -20.02 14.44 11.05
C LYS A 48 -18.83 15.13 11.76
N LYS A 49 -17.84 14.36 12.25
CA LYS A 49 -16.62 14.92 12.84
C LYS A 49 -15.41 14.58 11.97
N PRO A 50 -14.52 15.54 11.68
CA PRO A 50 -13.22 15.24 11.08
C PRO A 50 -12.47 14.24 11.95
N LYS A 51 -11.90 13.23 11.32
CA LYS A 51 -11.11 12.20 11.99
C LYS A 51 -9.90 11.87 11.14
N GLN A 52 -8.78 11.71 11.82
CA GLN A 52 -7.54 11.22 11.25
C GLN A 52 -7.32 9.78 11.72
N TRP A 53 -6.86 8.93 10.81
CA TRP A 53 -6.42 7.57 11.10
C TRP A 53 -4.99 7.42 10.60
N SER A 54 -4.20 6.60 11.28
CA SER A 54 -2.87 6.26 10.81
C SER A 54 -2.58 4.77 10.94
N MET A 55 -1.86 4.24 9.97
CA MET A 55 -1.37 2.86 9.95
C MET A 55 0.14 2.89 9.89
N LYS A 56 0.79 2.22 10.84
CA LYS A 56 2.26 2.19 10.96
C LYS A 56 2.82 0.85 10.50
N GLY A 57 4.10 0.84 10.13
CA GLY A 57 4.84 -0.39 9.89
C GLY A 57 4.75 -0.91 8.45
N MET A 58 4.31 -0.08 7.51
CA MET A 58 4.24 -0.47 6.10
C MET A 58 5.64 -0.57 5.51
N ALA A 59 5.91 -1.64 4.76
CA ALA A 59 7.14 -1.79 4.02
C ALA A 59 7.27 -0.72 2.92
N SER A 60 6.16 -0.40 2.25
CA SER A 60 6.05 0.76 1.36
C SER A 60 4.59 1.10 1.09
N VAL A 61 4.32 2.39 0.90
CA VAL A 61 3.09 2.98 0.38
C VAL A 61 3.36 3.43 -1.05
N MET A 62 2.46 3.06 -1.95
CA MET A 62 2.49 3.38 -3.37
C MET A 62 1.32 4.31 -3.68
N GLU A 63 1.63 5.49 -4.18
CA GLU A 63 0.66 6.53 -4.50
C GLU A 63 -0.15 6.20 -5.77
N GLN A 64 -1.16 7.02 -6.07
CA GLN A 64 -2.13 6.83 -7.15
C GLN A 64 -1.48 6.66 -8.54
N GLY A 65 -0.29 7.22 -8.76
CA GLY A 65 0.48 7.10 -10.00
C GLY A 65 1.27 5.80 -10.17
N ALA A 66 1.34 4.95 -9.14
CA ALA A 66 2.14 3.73 -9.19
C ALA A 66 1.58 2.73 -10.24
N VAL A 67 2.43 2.36 -11.19
CA VAL A 67 2.08 1.38 -12.22
C VAL A 67 2.28 -0.04 -11.70
N ASN A 68 1.63 -1.01 -12.36
CA ASN A 68 1.72 -2.42 -11.94
C ASN A 68 3.16 -2.96 -11.94
N LYS A 69 4.02 -2.40 -12.79
CA LYS A 69 5.45 -2.72 -12.82
C LYS A 69 6.13 -2.38 -11.49
N ASP A 70 5.78 -1.25 -10.87
CA ASP A 70 6.36 -0.81 -9.60
C ASP A 70 5.89 -1.71 -8.46
N VAL A 71 4.60 -2.06 -8.46
CA VAL A 71 3.99 -2.99 -7.50
C VAL A 71 4.69 -4.35 -7.57
N TYR A 72 4.86 -4.89 -8.79
CA TYR A 72 5.56 -6.16 -8.98
C TYR A 72 7.01 -6.08 -8.47
N SER A 73 7.73 -5.04 -8.86
CA SER A 73 9.16 -4.87 -8.53
C SER A 73 9.39 -4.74 -7.02
N LYS A 74 8.47 -4.10 -6.29
CA LYS A 74 8.57 -3.94 -4.84
C LYS A 74 8.06 -5.14 -4.04
N CYS A 75 6.93 -5.74 -4.46
CA CYS A 75 6.23 -6.71 -3.63
C CYS A 75 6.53 -8.17 -4.01
N VAL A 76 6.71 -8.45 -5.30
CA VAL A 76 6.74 -9.83 -5.82
C VAL A 76 8.14 -10.24 -6.26
N ALA A 77 8.84 -9.39 -7.02
CA ALA A 77 10.17 -9.68 -7.53
C ALA A 77 11.18 -10.09 -6.44
N PRO A 78 11.21 -9.47 -5.24
CA PRO A 78 12.13 -9.87 -4.18
C PRO A 78 11.88 -11.28 -3.60
N LEU A 79 10.68 -11.84 -3.81
CA LEU A 79 10.34 -13.17 -3.33
C LEU A 79 10.88 -14.28 -4.25
N ILE A 80 11.14 -13.97 -5.52
CA ILE A 80 11.53 -14.97 -6.54
C ILE A 80 12.82 -15.71 -6.17
N PRO A 81 13.93 -15.05 -5.78
CA PRO A 81 15.16 -15.77 -5.40
C PRO A 81 14.95 -16.71 -4.22
N GLY A 82 14.10 -16.33 -3.26
CA GLY A 82 13.72 -17.20 -2.14
C GLY A 82 13.05 -18.50 -2.60
N ILE A 83 12.25 -18.43 -3.65
CA ILE A 83 11.58 -19.60 -4.25
C ILE A 83 12.56 -20.42 -5.08
N THR A 84 13.28 -19.77 -6.01
CA THR A 84 14.06 -20.46 -7.05
C THR A 84 15.42 -20.97 -6.57
N GLU A 85 16.04 -20.29 -5.60
CA GLU A 85 17.40 -20.59 -5.15
C GLU A 85 17.41 -21.23 -3.76
N ALA A 86 16.56 -20.76 -2.85
CA ALA A 86 16.51 -21.23 -1.46
C ALA A 86 15.43 -22.28 -1.19
N GLY A 87 14.54 -22.56 -2.15
CA GLY A 87 13.44 -23.52 -1.99
C GLY A 87 12.40 -23.12 -0.94
N THR A 88 12.33 -21.83 -0.58
CA THR A 88 11.36 -21.31 0.39
C THR A 88 10.03 -21.00 -0.28
N ALA A 89 8.93 -21.37 0.39
CA ALA A 89 7.60 -20.98 -0.05
C ALA A 89 7.37 -19.49 0.21
N ALA A 90 6.73 -18.80 -0.74
CA ALA A 90 6.31 -17.42 -0.59
C ALA A 90 4.85 -17.26 -1.03
N CYS A 91 4.13 -16.36 -0.36
CA CYS A 91 2.73 -16.06 -0.64
C CYS A 91 2.54 -14.54 -0.73
N ALA A 92 1.69 -14.10 -1.65
CA ALA A 92 1.26 -12.71 -1.78
C ALA A 92 -0.26 -12.63 -1.80
N PHE A 93 -0.82 -11.69 -1.04
CA PHE A 93 -2.27 -11.48 -0.94
C PHE A 93 -2.60 -10.04 -1.30
N CYS A 94 -3.80 -9.83 -1.86
CA CYS A 94 -4.36 -8.51 -2.10
C CYS A 94 -5.64 -8.38 -1.27
N TYR A 95 -5.73 -7.30 -0.48
CA TYR A 95 -6.90 -7.01 0.34
C TYR A 95 -7.29 -5.54 0.15
N GLY A 96 -8.59 -5.28 0.00
CA GLY A 96 -9.11 -3.95 -0.23
C GLY A 96 -10.63 -3.93 -0.25
N HIS A 97 -11.19 -2.73 -0.17
CA HIS A 97 -12.61 -2.51 -0.38
C HIS A 97 -12.95 -2.67 -1.88
N THR A 98 -14.13 -3.23 -2.17
CA THR A 98 -14.68 -3.36 -3.53
C THR A 98 -15.08 -2.03 -4.11
#